data_AF-A0A060JDY5-F1
#
_entry.id   AF-A0A060JDY5-F1
#
_cell.length_a   1.000
_cell.length_b   1.000
_cell.length_c   1.000
_cell.angle_alpha   90.00
_cell.angle_beta   90.00
_cell.angle_gamma   90.00
#
_symmetry.space_group_name_H-M   'P 1'
#
loop_
_entity.id
_entity.type
_entity.pdbx_description
1 polymer ?
#
loop_
_entity_poly.entity_id
_entity_poly.type
_entity_poly.pdbx_seq_one_letter_code
_entity_poly.pdbx_strand_id
1 'polypeptide(L)'
;MRRDKVIRLGAIVIVLALLLSLLAGAFSVAPAQAATVADSAKFVQVFQVTSEIVDTDGDGIENNKDPDIDGDGLVNGKDPDIDGDGIENFEDADPVDTTDIDSKSPNKPDRPAGVGDIIEQPSTWLPILFFLVLSAAISAWLLAKRRKK
;
A
#
# COMPACT_ATOMS: atom_id res chain seq x y z
N MET A 1 33.22 0.47 47.96
CA MET A 1 33.42 1.70 47.18
C MET A 1 33.39 1.55 45.65
N ARG A 2 33.77 0.40 45.03
CA ARG A 2 33.65 0.21 43.57
C ARG A 2 32.39 -0.56 43.12
N ARG A 3 31.98 -1.57 43.89
CA ARG A 3 30.79 -2.42 43.61
C ARG A 3 29.48 -1.64 43.64
N ASP A 4 29.38 -0.69 44.56
CA ASP A 4 28.23 0.20 44.76
C ASP A 4 27.97 1.09 43.53
N LYS A 5 29.03 1.47 42.81
CA LYS A 5 28.94 2.23 41.55
C LYS A 5 28.59 1.34 40.35
N VAL A 6 29.06 0.09 40.35
CA VAL A 6 28.75 -0.90 39.29
C VAL A 6 27.28 -1.31 39.33
N ILE A 7 26.70 -1.50 40.51
CA ILE A 7 25.28 -1.84 40.66
C ILE A 7 24.38 -0.68 40.21
N ARG A 8 24.73 0.56 40.58
CA ARG A 8 24.01 1.76 40.13
C ARG A 8 24.10 1.95 38.61
N LEU A 9 25.27 1.72 38.02
CA LEU A 9 25.44 1.80 36.57
C LEU A 9 24.65 0.71 35.85
N GLY A 10 24.64 -0.52 36.37
CA GLY A 10 23.85 -1.63 35.84
C GLY A 10 22.34 -1.33 35.84
N ALA A 11 21.83 -0.75 36.94
CA ALA A 11 20.42 -0.36 37.02
C ALA A 11 20.05 0.72 35.98
N ILE A 12 20.91 1.72 35.79
CA ILE A 12 20.69 2.77 34.78
C ILE A 12 20.65 2.17 33.38
N VAL A 13 21.55 1.24 33.06
CA VAL A 13 21.60 0.58 31.74
C VAL A 13 20.33 -0.24 31.47
N ILE A 14 19.82 -0.96 32.48
CA ILE A 14 18.59 -1.74 32.35
C ILE A 14 17.38 -0.82 32.09
N VAL A 15 17.24 0.27 32.84
CA VAL A 15 16.14 1.23 32.65
C VAL A 15 16.21 1.89 31.28
N LEU A 16 17.41 2.25 30.82
CA LEU A 16 17.61 2.86 29.51
C LEU A 16 17.27 1.88 28.37
N ALA A 17 17.64 0.61 28.51
CA ALA A 17 17.27 -0.45 27.56
C ALA A 17 15.75 -0.66 27.49
N LEU A 18 15.06 -0.65 28.63
CA LEU A 18 13.59 -0.76 28.69
C LEU A 18 12.90 0.44 28.03
N LEU A 19 13.40 1.66 28.26
CA LEU A 19 12.86 2.87 27.63
C LEU A 19 13.06 2.87 26.12
N LEU A 20 14.23 2.46 25.63
CA LEU A 20 14.50 2.36 24.19
C LEU A 20 13.63 1.28 23.52
N SER A 21 13.42 0.13 24.18
CA SER A 21 12.54 -0.92 23.68
C SER A 21 11.08 -0.45 23.59
N LEU A 22 10.61 0.30 24.58
CA LEU A 22 9.26 0.87 24.58
C LEU A 22 9.11 1.93 23.48
N LEU A 23 10.12 2.78 23.30
CA LEU A 23 10.11 3.82 22.28
C LEU A 23 10.15 3.24 20.86
N ALA A 24 10.91 2.16 20.63
CA ALA A 24 10.94 1.46 19.34
C ALA A 24 9.56 0.86 18.98
N GLY A 25 8.82 0.34 19.96
CA GLY A 25 7.44 -0.13 19.75
C GLY A 25 6.47 1.01 19.39
N ALA A 26 6.65 2.19 19.99
CA ALA A 26 5.79 3.35 19.72
C ALA A 26 5.94 3.92 18.30
N PHE A 27 7.12 3.80 17.67
CA PHE A 27 7.33 4.18 16.28
C PHE A 27 6.97 3.08 15.26
N SER A 28 6.61 1.88 15.71
CA SER A 28 6.32 0.74 14.82
C SER A 28 4.93 0.81 14.17
N VAL A 29 4.10 1.80 14.51
CA VAL A 29 2.80 2.00 13.88
C VAL A 29 3.00 3.01 12.74
N ALA A 30 3.13 2.51 11.51
CA ALA A 30 3.06 3.37 10.34
C ALA A 30 1.65 4.00 10.28
N PRO A 31 1.52 5.32 10.12
CA PRO A 31 0.22 5.91 9.82
C PRO A 31 -0.27 5.33 8.49
N ALA A 32 -1.55 4.97 8.42
CA ALA A 32 -2.19 4.64 7.16
C ALA A 32 -2.03 5.85 6.24
N GLN A 33 -1.26 5.69 5.16
CA GLN A 33 -1.09 6.71 4.16
C GLN A 33 -2.42 6.82 3.42
N ALA A 34 -3.10 7.96 3.55
CA ALA A 34 -4.26 8.26 2.74
C ALA A 34 -3.83 8.39 1.27
N ALA A 35 -4.64 7.85 0.35
CA ALA A 35 -4.41 7.98 -1.08
C ALA A 35 -4.32 9.47 -1.46
N THR A 36 -3.19 9.87 -2.03
CA THR A 36 -3.04 11.20 -2.64
C THR A 36 -3.64 11.13 -4.03
N VAL A 37 -4.73 11.87 -4.25
CA VAL A 37 -5.31 12.06 -5.58
C VAL A 37 -4.28 12.83 -6.40
N ALA A 38 -3.63 12.14 -7.32
CA ALA A 38 -2.77 12.71 -8.32
C ALA A 38 -3.34 12.31 -9.67
N ASP A 39 -4.20 13.15 -10.26
CA ASP A 39 -3.80 13.82 -11.49
C ASP A 39 -4.74 14.99 -11.86
N SER A 40 -4.07 16.09 -12.21
CA SER A 40 -4.42 17.09 -13.22
C SER A 40 -5.84 17.64 -13.36
N ALA A 41 -5.94 18.92 -12.99
CA ALA A 41 -6.82 19.87 -13.64
C ALA A 41 -6.74 19.79 -15.17
N LYS A 42 -7.82 19.29 -15.81
CA LYS A 42 -8.14 19.61 -17.21
C LYS A 42 -9.58 20.10 -17.31
N PHE A 43 -9.63 21.42 -17.45
CA PHE A 43 -10.64 22.20 -18.15
C PHE A 43 -12.01 22.35 -17.46
N VAL A 44 -12.37 23.61 -17.23
CA VAL A 44 -13.76 24.05 -17.09
C VAL A 44 -14.45 23.80 -18.43
N GLN A 45 -14.84 22.55 -18.71
CA GLN A 45 -15.96 22.32 -19.61
C GLN A 45 -17.18 22.59 -18.75
N VAL A 46 -18.13 23.34 -19.30
CA VAL A 46 -19.40 23.61 -18.67
C VAL A 46 -20.16 22.29 -18.59
N PHE A 47 -19.78 21.39 -17.69
CA PHE A 47 -20.57 20.23 -17.33
C PHE A 47 -21.63 20.77 -16.39
N GLN A 48 -22.81 20.99 -16.97
CA GLN A 48 -23.99 21.37 -16.23
C GLN A 48 -24.16 20.33 -15.12
N VAL A 49 -23.89 20.76 -13.89
CA VAL A 49 -24.27 20.05 -12.68
C VAL A 49 -25.80 20.03 -12.65
N THR A 50 -26.39 19.07 -13.33
CA THR A 50 -27.78 18.65 -13.22
C THR A 50 -27.74 17.17 -12.96
N SER A 51 -27.59 16.77 -11.69
CA SER A 51 -27.74 15.40 -11.18
C SER A 51 -27.37 14.30 -12.19
N GLU A 52 -26.09 13.93 -12.23
CA GLU A 52 -25.57 12.60 -12.62
C GLU A 52 -26.28 11.92 -13.78
N ILE A 53 -26.21 12.53 -14.97
CA ILE A 53 -26.49 11.81 -16.22
C ILE A 53 -25.11 11.48 -16.82
N VAL A 54 -24.71 10.22 -16.71
CA VAL A 54 -23.49 9.70 -17.36
C VAL A 54 -23.84 9.31 -18.81
N ASP A 55 -22.94 9.65 -19.72
CA ASP A 55 -23.01 9.47 -21.17
C ASP A 55 -21.58 9.10 -21.61
N THR A 56 -21.32 7.80 -21.75
CA THR A 56 -19.97 7.23 -21.91
C THR A 56 -19.39 7.48 -23.29
N ASP A 57 -20.18 7.32 -24.35
CA ASP A 57 -19.74 7.53 -25.73
C ASP A 57 -19.94 8.97 -26.24
N GLY A 58 -20.72 9.78 -25.52
CA GLY A 58 -20.98 11.18 -25.82
C GLY A 58 -21.95 11.40 -26.97
N ASP A 59 -22.82 10.41 -27.27
CA ASP A 59 -23.82 10.52 -28.33
C ASP A 59 -25.07 11.36 -27.92
N GLY A 60 -25.18 11.68 -26.63
CA GLY A 60 -26.26 12.47 -26.04
C GLY A 60 -27.43 11.64 -25.51
N ILE A 61 -27.32 10.32 -25.47
CA ILE A 61 -28.20 9.40 -24.78
C ILE A 61 -27.55 9.04 -23.44
N GLU A 62 -28.33 9.02 -22.36
CA GLU A 62 -27.80 8.60 -21.05
C GLU A 62 -27.54 7.10 -21.04
N ASN A 63 -26.49 6.61 -20.36
CA ASN A 63 -26.14 5.19 -20.32
C ASN A 63 -27.35 4.29 -19.97
N ASN A 64 -28.21 4.73 -19.05
CA ASN A 64 -29.40 3.99 -18.64
C ASN A 64 -30.51 3.88 -19.71
N LYS A 65 -30.41 4.63 -20.82
CA LYS A 65 -31.29 4.59 -22.00
C LYS A 65 -30.54 4.25 -23.28
N ASP A 66 -29.22 4.13 -23.23
CA ASP A 66 -28.38 3.89 -24.38
C ASP A 66 -28.38 2.39 -24.74
N PRO A 67 -28.72 2.00 -25.98
CA PRO A 67 -28.58 0.62 -26.44
C PRO A 67 -27.12 0.17 -26.72
N ASP A 68 -26.15 1.08 -26.75
CA ASP A 68 -24.75 0.90 -27.18
C ASP A 68 -23.82 1.85 -26.40
N ILE A 69 -23.64 1.60 -25.10
CA ILE A 69 -23.08 2.55 -24.12
C ILE A 69 -21.65 3.02 -24.44
N ASP A 70 -20.80 2.16 -25.01
CA ASP A 70 -19.42 2.50 -25.37
C ASP A 70 -19.25 2.92 -26.84
N GLY A 71 -20.32 2.84 -27.63
CA GLY A 71 -20.35 3.19 -29.04
C GLY A 71 -19.49 2.30 -29.95
N ASP A 72 -19.19 1.05 -29.56
CA ASP A 72 -18.39 0.13 -30.37
C ASP A 72 -19.18 -0.53 -31.53
N GLY A 73 -20.52 -0.43 -31.49
CA GLY A 73 -21.45 -0.98 -32.46
C GLY A 73 -22.05 -2.34 -32.09
N LEU A 74 -21.75 -2.88 -30.91
CA LEU A 74 -22.38 -4.04 -30.31
C LEU A 74 -23.40 -3.59 -29.25
N VAL A 75 -24.67 -3.87 -29.52
CA VAL A 75 -25.71 -3.60 -28.52
C VAL A 75 -25.38 -4.25 -27.16
N ASN A 76 -25.63 -3.54 -26.05
CA ASN A 76 -25.24 -3.93 -24.68
C ASN A 76 -25.60 -5.38 -24.31
N GLY A 77 -26.70 -5.92 -24.87
CA GLY A 77 -27.13 -7.31 -24.65
C GLY A 77 -26.24 -8.39 -25.28
N LYS A 78 -25.24 -8.01 -26.10
CA LYS A 78 -24.27 -8.89 -26.75
C LYS A 78 -22.83 -8.48 -26.50
N ASP A 79 -22.63 -7.32 -25.91
CA ASP A 79 -21.34 -6.77 -25.62
C ASP A 79 -20.76 -7.39 -24.34
N PRO A 80 -19.54 -7.96 -24.38
CA PRO A 80 -18.85 -8.43 -23.17
C PRO A 80 -18.31 -7.31 -22.26
N ASP A 81 -18.23 -6.06 -22.71
CA ASP A 81 -17.56 -4.92 -22.05
C ASP A 81 -18.35 -3.63 -22.30
N ILE A 82 -19.52 -3.50 -21.65
CA ILE A 82 -20.58 -2.56 -22.04
C ILE A 82 -20.17 -1.08 -21.94
N ASP A 83 -19.25 -0.72 -21.04
CA ASP A 83 -18.77 0.65 -20.86
C ASP A 83 -17.37 0.89 -21.47
N GLY A 84 -16.78 -0.13 -22.08
CA GLY A 84 -15.52 -0.04 -22.81
C GLY A 84 -14.30 0.26 -21.94
N ASP A 85 -14.35 -0.03 -20.65
CA ASP A 85 -13.27 0.24 -19.70
C ASP A 85 -12.14 -0.81 -19.76
N GLY A 86 -12.38 -1.93 -20.45
CA GLY A 86 -11.46 -3.04 -20.65
C GLY A 86 -11.58 -4.16 -19.61
N ILE A 87 -12.61 -4.14 -18.76
CA ILE A 87 -12.95 -5.17 -17.79
C ILE A 87 -14.25 -5.85 -18.24
N GLU A 88 -14.23 -7.17 -18.43
CA GLU A 88 -15.46 -7.87 -18.82
C GLU A 88 -16.57 -7.67 -17.77
N ASN A 89 -17.83 -7.54 -18.22
CA ASN A 89 -19.02 -7.27 -17.39
C ASN A 89 -19.15 -8.16 -16.13
N PHE A 90 -18.59 -9.37 -16.13
CA PHE A 90 -18.61 -10.29 -14.99
C PHE A 90 -17.55 -10.00 -13.92
N GLU A 91 -16.47 -9.33 -14.30
CA GLU A 91 -15.36 -8.94 -13.42
C GLU A 91 -15.43 -7.46 -13.03
N ASP A 92 -16.28 -6.70 -13.74
CA ASP A 92 -16.54 -5.29 -13.49
C ASP A 92 -17.56 -5.07 -12.35
N ALA A 93 -17.23 -4.10 -11.49
CA ALA A 93 -18.07 -3.65 -10.39
C ALA A 93 -19.13 -2.60 -10.82
N ASP A 94 -18.93 -1.90 -11.94
CA ASP A 94 -19.88 -0.96 -12.54
C ASP A 94 -20.02 -1.17 -14.07
N PRO A 95 -20.60 -2.30 -14.54
CA PRO A 95 -20.67 -2.69 -15.97
C PRO A 95 -21.43 -1.75 -16.93
N VAL A 96 -21.83 -0.57 -16.47
CA VAL A 96 -22.60 0.41 -17.25
C VAL A 96 -22.16 1.85 -16.95
N ASP A 97 -21.03 2.02 -16.23
CA ASP A 97 -20.47 3.29 -15.74
C ASP A 97 -21.55 4.29 -15.30
N THR A 98 -22.31 3.95 -14.27
CA THR A 98 -23.41 4.82 -13.79
C THR A 98 -23.03 5.68 -12.60
N THR A 99 -21.92 5.38 -11.93
CA THR A 99 -21.63 5.96 -10.62
C THR A 99 -20.40 6.86 -10.53
N ASP A 100 -19.63 7.06 -11.62
CA ASP A 100 -18.33 7.79 -11.57
C ASP A 100 -17.41 7.22 -10.45
N ILE A 101 -17.54 5.92 -10.20
CA ILE A 101 -16.72 5.13 -9.26
C ILE A 101 -15.90 4.17 -10.11
N ASP A 102 -14.68 3.85 -9.67
CA ASP A 102 -13.79 2.97 -10.43
C ASP A 102 -14.40 1.58 -10.64
N SER A 103 -14.34 1.10 -11.89
CA SER A 103 -14.74 -0.25 -12.35
C SER A 103 -13.95 -1.40 -11.69
N LYS A 104 -12.97 -1.07 -10.84
CA LYS A 104 -12.18 -2.05 -10.11
C LYS A 104 -12.93 -2.55 -8.89
N SER A 105 -13.10 -3.87 -8.83
CA SER A 105 -13.49 -4.58 -7.61
C SER A 105 -12.71 -4.06 -6.38
N PRO A 106 -13.38 -3.79 -5.25
CA PRO A 106 -12.72 -3.33 -4.04
C PRO A 106 -11.58 -4.27 -3.63
N ASN A 107 -10.43 -3.69 -3.27
CA ASN A 107 -9.33 -4.47 -2.71
C ASN A 107 -9.82 -5.30 -1.52
N LYS A 108 -9.34 -6.54 -1.42
CA LYS A 108 -9.63 -7.39 -0.26
C LYS A 108 -9.23 -6.63 1.03
N PRO A 109 -10.03 -6.72 2.11
CA PRO A 109 -9.67 -6.09 3.37
C PRO A 109 -8.28 -6.50 3.80
N ASP A 110 -7.44 -5.54 4.18
CA ASP A 110 -6.13 -5.82 4.76
C ASP A 110 -6.32 -6.66 6.03
N ARG A 111 -5.92 -7.94 5.98
CA ARG A 111 -5.78 -8.74 7.20
C ARG A 111 -4.45 -8.38 7.86
N PRO A 112 -4.39 -8.31 9.20
CA PRO A 112 -3.12 -8.13 9.89
C PRO A 112 -2.13 -9.22 9.48
N ALA A 113 -0.87 -8.83 9.24
CA ALA A 113 0.18 -9.73 8.79
C ALA A 113 0.27 -10.96 9.72
N GLY A 114 0.03 -12.14 9.14
CA GLY A 114 0.14 -13.41 9.83
C GLY A 114 1.61 -13.80 9.98
N VAL A 115 1.90 -14.65 10.97
CA VAL A 115 3.26 -15.16 11.23
C VAL A 115 3.89 -15.82 9.98
N GLY A 116 3.07 -16.34 9.06
CA GLY A 116 3.52 -16.90 7.77
C GLY A 116 3.94 -15.87 6.72
N ASP A 117 3.40 -14.64 6.77
CA ASP A 117 3.67 -13.59 5.77
C ASP A 117 5.05 -12.94 5.97
N ILE A 118 5.65 -13.12 7.16
CA ILE A 118 6.99 -12.60 7.53
C ILE A 118 8.09 -13.22 6.65
N ILE A 119 7.87 -14.42 6.12
CA ILE A 119 8.85 -15.13 5.28
C ILE A 119 8.74 -14.72 3.80
N GLU A 120 7.62 -14.13 3.37
CA GLU A 120 7.36 -13.80 1.97
C GLU A 120 7.76 -12.39 1.53
N GLN A 121 8.02 -11.47 2.47
CA GLN A 121 8.33 -10.07 2.12
C GLN A 121 9.85 -9.81 2.15
N PRO A 122 10.54 -9.67 0.99
CA PRO A 122 11.99 -9.50 0.91
C PRO A 122 12.52 -8.26 1.61
N SER A 123 11.67 -7.25 1.81
CA SER A 123 12.00 -5.99 2.48
C SER A 123 12.32 -6.14 3.97
N THR A 124 11.88 -7.23 4.63
CA THR A 124 12.05 -7.38 6.09
C THR A 124 13.32 -8.14 6.51
N TRP A 125 13.77 -9.12 5.72
CA TRP A 125 14.93 -9.95 6.07
C TRP A 125 16.26 -9.47 5.47
N LEU A 126 16.23 -8.71 4.37
CA LEU A 126 17.42 -8.05 3.81
C LEU A 126 18.19 -7.18 4.82
N PRO A 127 17.57 -6.29 5.62
CA PRO A 127 18.31 -5.53 6.62
C PRO A 127 18.88 -6.44 7.72
N ILE A 128 18.15 -7.47 8.14
CA ILE A 128 18.62 -8.43 9.16
C ILE A 128 19.89 -9.16 8.68
N LEU A 129 19.90 -9.63 7.42
CA LEU A 129 21.04 -10.29 6.82
C LEU A 129 22.26 -9.36 6.75
N PHE A 130 22.05 -8.10 6.38
CA PHE A 130 23.12 -7.09 6.32
C PHE A 130 23.79 -6.87 7.69
N PHE A 131 22.99 -6.73 8.77
CA PHE A 131 23.54 -6.58 10.11
C PHE A 131 24.29 -7.83 10.60
N LEU A 132 23.81 -9.04 10.26
CA LEU A 132 24.48 -10.30 10.59
C LEU A 132 25.84 -10.44 9.89
N VAL A 133 25.90 -10.12 8.61
CA VAL A 133 27.15 -10.14 7.83
C VAL A 133 28.13 -9.08 8.35
N LEU A 134 27.64 -7.88 8.66
CA LEU A 134 28.46 -6.81 9.22
C LEU A 134 29.04 -7.17 10.59
N SER A 135 28.25 -7.78 11.48
CA SER A 135 28.74 -8.20 12.80
C SER A 135 29.79 -9.31 12.70
N ALA A 136 29.61 -10.25 11.76
CA ALA A 136 30.58 -11.31 11.48
C ALA A 136 31.90 -10.74 10.93
N ALA A 137 31.83 -9.78 10.00
CA ALA A 137 33.00 -9.12 9.44
C ALA A 137 33.79 -8.33 10.50
N ILE A 138 33.10 -7.59 11.38
CA ILE A 138 33.72 -6.85 12.49
C ILE A 138 34.40 -7.83 13.46
N SER A 139 33.76 -8.95 13.77
CA SER A 139 34.31 -9.98 14.66
C SER A 139 35.57 -10.62 14.07
N ALA A 140 35.53 -10.99 12.78
CA ALA A 140 36.69 -11.52 12.07
C ALA A 140 37.86 -10.52 12.02
N TRP A 141 37.57 -9.25 11.77
CA TRP A 141 38.57 -8.18 11.78
C TRP A 141 39.20 -7.97 13.17
N LEU A 142 38.40 -7.99 14.24
CA LEU A 142 38.89 -7.90 15.62
C LEU A 142 39.78 -9.09 16.00
N LEU A 143 39.43 -10.31 15.59
CA LEU A 143 40.25 -11.50 15.80
C LEU A 143 41.56 -11.44 15.00
N ALA A 144 41.52 -11.00 13.74
CA ALA A 144 42.72 -10.81 12.91
C ALA A 144 43.66 -9.75 13.49
N LYS A 145 43.10 -8.67 14.07
CA LYS A 145 43.87 -7.61 14.73
C LYS A 145 44.54 -8.08 16.03
N ARG A 146 43.92 -9.00 16.77
CA ARG A 146 44.51 -9.61 17.99
C ARG A 146 45.67 -10.56 17.70
N ARG A 147 45.76 -11.16 16.51
CA ARG A 147 46.85 -12.07 16.13
C ARG A 147 48.15 -11.37 15.70
N LYS A 148 48.15 -10.04 15.53
CA LYS A 148 49.32 -9.25 15.09
C LYS A 148 50.02 -8.50 16.23
N LYS A 149 49.70 -8.81 17.50
CA LYS A 149 50.46 -8.41 18.69
C LYS A 149 50.98 -9.67 19.36
#